data_AF-A0A8X6QWF7-F1
#
_entry.id   AF-A0A8X6QWF7-F1
#
_cell.length_a   1.000
_cell.length_b   1.000
_cell.length_c   1.000
_cell.angle_alpha   90.00
_cell.angle_beta   90.00
_cell.angle_gamma   90.00
#
_symmetry.space_group_name_H-M   'P 1'
#
loop_
_entity.id
_entity.type
_entity.pdbx_description
1 polymer ?
#
loop_
_entity_poly.entity_id
_entity_poly.type
_entity_poly.pdbx_seq_one_letter_code
_entity_poly.pdbx_strand_id
1 'polypeptide(L)'
;MLYIRIHKDKTTKVTMLCIRNKFSRMKMIPLPQLELMATLIGVGLLRYVCSNTSFDRYVSILESDSTVVLNWIPGDPNQRKTFVCNRTTKILNYTTPLQWQHCSGSQNQADCISQSISPIDLYSLDIWWNGPVW
;
A
#
# COMPACT_ATOMS: atom_id res chain seq x y z
N MET A 1 3.02 -1.13 2.94
CA MET A 1 3.22 -2.24 3.90
C MET A 1 2.71 -3.50 3.24
N LEU A 2 3.31 -4.67 3.50
CA LEU A 2 2.81 -5.94 2.98
C LEU A 2 2.55 -6.91 4.13
N TYR A 3 1.38 -7.54 4.07
CA TYR A 3 0.98 -8.62 4.95
C TYR A 3 0.85 -9.91 4.14
N ILE A 4 1.13 -11.03 4.80
CA ILE A 4 0.81 -12.35 4.26
C ILE A 4 -0.34 -12.95 5.06
N ARG A 5 -1.32 -13.51 4.35
CA ARG A 5 -2.44 -14.25 4.91
C ARG A 5 -2.22 -15.73 4.64
N ILE A 6 -2.08 -16.52 5.71
CA ILE A 6 -1.87 -17.96 5.66
C ILE A 6 -3.14 -18.63 6.16
N HIS A 7 -3.75 -19.45 5.32
CA HIS A 7 -4.89 -20.28 5.67
C HIS A 7 -4.38 -21.69 5.98
N LYS A 8 -4.57 -22.13 7.23
CA LYS A 8 -4.28 -23.50 7.66
C LYS A 8 -5.51 -24.06 8.35
N ASP A 9 -6.12 -25.06 7.73
CA ASP A 9 -7.35 -25.71 8.19
C ASP A 9 -8.48 -24.68 8.44
N LYS A 10 -8.89 -24.48 9.69
CA LYS A 10 -9.91 -23.50 10.12
C LYS A 10 -9.30 -22.20 10.64
N THR A 11 -7.98 -22.07 10.65
CA THR A 11 -7.26 -20.92 11.20
C THR A 11 -6.71 -20.05 10.08
N THR A 12 -6.99 -18.76 10.18
CA THR A 12 -6.34 -17.74 9.35
C THR A 12 -5.32 -17.04 10.23
N LYS A 13 -4.07 -16.99 9.79
CA LYS A 13 -3.03 -16.18 10.42
C LYS A 13 -2.60 -15.09 9.44
N VAL A 14 -2.59 -13.85 9.90
CA VAL A 14 -2.05 -12.71 9.16
C VAL A 14 -0.80 -12.23 9.87
N THR A 15 0.24 -11.88 9.12
CA THR A 15 1.51 -11.40 9.68
C THR A 15 2.15 -10.39 8.74
N MET A 16 2.73 -9.32 9.30
CA MET A 16 3.52 -8.38 8.52
C MET A 16 4.72 -9.08 7.90
N LEU A 17 4.83 -9.03 6.57
CA LEU A 17 5.99 -9.56 5.85
C LEU A 17 7.11 -8.52 5.79
N CYS A 18 6.78 -7.31 5.35
CA CYS A 18 7.75 -6.24 5.24
C CYS A 18 7.06 -4.88 5.14
N ILE A 19 7.84 -3.85 5.49
CA ILE A 19 7.44 -2.46 5.34
C ILE A 19 8.56 -1.64 4.73
N ARG A 20 8.16 -0.63 3.95
CA ARG A 20 9.06 0.40 3.46
C ARG A 20 8.39 1.75 3.64
N ASN A 21 9.03 2.61 4.43
CA ASN A 21 8.65 4.01 4.55
C ASN A 21 9.72 4.88 3.87
N LYS A 22 9.31 6.00 3.29
CA LYS A 22 10.20 7.00 2.73
C LYS A 22 9.78 8.38 3.23
N PHE A 23 10.61 8.96 4.08
CA PHE A 23 10.45 10.34 4.49
C PHE A 23 10.59 11.29 3.28
N SER A 24 9.59 12.11 3.03
CA SER A 24 9.66 13.14 1.99
C SER A 24 10.53 14.30 2.46
N ARG A 25 11.46 14.76 1.61
CA ARG A 25 12.20 16.01 1.84
C ARG A 25 11.26 17.21 1.72
N MET A 26 11.48 18.25 2.53
CA MET A 26 10.67 19.47 2.75
C MET A 26 10.38 20.37 1.52
N LYS A 27 10.21 19.81 0.32
CA LYS A 27 9.60 20.54 -0.79
C LYS A 27 8.08 20.47 -0.62
N MET A 28 7.37 21.58 -0.84
CA MET A 28 5.90 21.58 -0.90
C MET A 28 5.43 20.64 -2.01
N ILE A 29 5.12 19.40 -1.65
CA ILE A 29 4.50 18.41 -2.52
C ILE A 29 3.06 18.27 -2.03
N PRO A 30 2.05 18.38 -2.91
CA PRO A 30 0.67 18.18 -2.52
C PRO A 30 0.46 16.78 -1.94
N LEU A 31 -0.38 16.66 -0.90
CA LEU A 31 -0.68 15.40 -0.23
C LEU A 31 -1.06 14.26 -1.19
N PRO A 32 -1.93 14.45 -2.21
CA PRO A 32 -2.27 13.38 -3.16
C PRO A 32 -1.06 12.84 -3.95
N GLN A 33 -0.05 13.69 -4.20
CA GLN A 33 1.17 13.23 -4.87
C GLN A 33 2.06 12.42 -3.93
N LEU A 34 2.05 12.70 -2.62
CA LEU A 34 2.74 11.89 -1.62
C LEU A 34 2.08 10.52 -1.50
N GLU A 35 0.75 10.46 -1.42
CA GLU A 35 -0.04 9.22 -1.38
C GLU A 35 0.19 8.37 -2.64
N LEU A 36 0.22 9.00 -3.82
CA LEU A 36 0.54 8.30 -5.08
C LEU A 36 1.97 7.74 -5.08
N MET A 37 2.92 8.45 -4.47
CA MET A 37 4.28 7.95 -4.33
C MET A 37 4.37 6.81 -3.31
N ALA A 38 3.65 6.88 -2.19
CA ALA A 38 3.56 5.79 -1.22
C ALA A 38 2.99 4.52 -1.87
N THR A 39 1.94 4.68 -2.67
CA THR A 39 1.31 3.63 -3.48
C THR A 39 2.33 2.98 -4.43
N LEU A 40 3.09 3.79 -5.17
CA LEU A 40 4.15 3.29 -6.07
C LEU A 40 5.26 2.55 -5.31
N ILE A 41 5.63 3.00 -4.10
CA ILE A 41 6.59 2.30 -3.24
C ILE A 41 6.02 0.94 -2.81
N GLY A 42 4.74 0.86 -2.46
CA GLY A 42 4.03 -0.38 -2.13
C GLY A 42 4.08 -1.39 -3.28
N VAL A 43 3.78 -0.96 -4.51
CA VAL A 43 3.89 -1.81 -5.70
C VAL A 43 5.33 -2.27 -5.95
N GLY A 44 6.31 -1.38 -5.75
CA GLY A 44 7.72 -1.75 -5.83
C GLY A 44 8.13 -2.82 -4.83
N LEU A 45 7.56 -2.78 -3.62
CA LEU A 45 7.78 -3.78 -2.57
C LEU A 45 7.12 -5.12 -2.92
N LEU A 46 5.87 -5.09 -3.43
CA LEU A 46 5.20 -6.30 -3.93
C LEU A 46 6.03 -6.96 -5.02
N ARG A 47 6.49 -6.17 -5.99
CA ARG A 47 7.34 -6.65 -7.06
C ARG A 47 8.61 -7.32 -6.54
N TYR A 48 9.29 -6.68 -5.57
CA TYR A 48 10.47 -7.25 -4.96
C TYR A 48 10.18 -8.60 -4.31
N VAL A 49 9.10 -8.71 -3.54
CA VAL A 49 8.70 -9.96 -2.88
C VAL A 49 8.37 -11.05 -3.90
N CYS A 50 7.48 -10.78 -4.86
CA CYS A 50 7.07 -11.75 -5.88
C CYS A 50 8.22 -12.17 -6.80
N SER A 51 9.21 -11.30 -7.07
CA SER A 51 10.38 -11.68 -7.87
C SER A 51 11.39 -12.57 -7.12
N ASN A 52 11.34 -12.60 -5.78
CA ASN A 52 12.27 -13.37 -4.94
C ASN A 52 11.58 -14.53 -4.20
N THR A 53 10.30 -14.77 -4.45
CA THR A 53 9.48 -15.82 -3.80
C THR A 53 8.54 -16.45 -4.83
N SER A 54 7.78 -17.47 -4.42
CA SER A 54 6.75 -18.10 -5.25
C SER A 54 5.38 -17.42 -5.19
N PHE A 55 5.27 -16.24 -4.57
CA PHE A 55 3.98 -15.55 -4.44
C PHE A 55 3.49 -15.00 -5.77
N ASP A 56 2.25 -15.33 -6.11
CA ASP A 56 1.57 -14.74 -7.26
C ASP A 56 1.11 -13.32 -6.94
N ARG A 57 1.53 -12.36 -7.76
CA ARG A 57 1.09 -10.96 -7.64
C ARG A 57 -0.39 -10.79 -7.98
N TYR A 58 -1.00 -11.65 -8.79
CA TYR A 58 -2.38 -11.45 -9.25
C TYR A 58 -3.42 -11.72 -8.16
N VAL A 59 -3.07 -12.50 -7.14
CA VAL A 59 -3.94 -12.77 -5.99
C VAL A 59 -3.82 -11.73 -4.87
N SER A 60 -2.92 -10.73 -5.01
CA SER A 60 -2.77 -9.70 -3.97
C SER A 60 -3.92 -8.70 -3.99
N ILE A 61 -4.45 -8.38 -2.81
CA ILE A 61 -5.33 -7.23 -2.56
C ILE A 61 -4.44 -6.03 -2.22
N LEU A 62 -4.68 -4.90 -2.88
CA LEU A 62 -3.92 -3.67 -2.73
C LEU A 62 -4.84 -2.59 -2.20
N GLU A 63 -4.46 -1.95 -1.10
CA GLU A 63 -5.33 -0.98 -0.45
C GLU A 63 -4.68 0.39 -0.36
N SER A 64 -5.52 1.42 -0.45
CA SER A 64 -5.17 2.80 -0.14
C SER A 64 -6.38 3.49 0.49
N ASP A 65 -6.11 4.38 1.43
CA ASP A 65 -7.05 5.31 2.05
C ASP A 65 -7.31 6.56 1.20
N SER A 66 -6.45 6.82 0.22
CA SER A 66 -6.60 7.95 -0.70
C SER A 66 -7.57 7.62 -1.83
N THR A 67 -8.80 8.10 -1.68
CA THR A 67 -9.80 8.06 -2.76
C THR A 67 -9.31 8.78 -4.03
N VAL A 68 -8.46 9.81 -3.88
CA VAL A 68 -7.87 10.52 -5.03
C VAL A 68 -6.93 9.59 -5.81
N VAL A 69 -6.05 8.86 -5.12
CA VAL A 69 -5.17 7.87 -5.76
C VAL A 69 -5.97 6.73 -6.37
N LEU A 70 -6.99 6.23 -5.67
CA LEU A 70 -7.86 5.18 -6.19
C LEU A 70 -8.66 5.62 -7.41
N ASN A 71 -9.05 6.90 -7.51
CA ASN A 71 -9.64 7.45 -8.74
C ASN A 71 -8.59 7.64 -9.85
N TRP A 72 -7.32 7.78 -9.48
CA TRP A 72 -6.22 7.86 -10.44
C TRP A 72 -5.80 6.50 -11.04
N ILE A 73 -5.96 5.40 -10.33
CA ILE A 73 -5.52 4.10 -10.84
C ILE A 73 -6.34 3.60 -12.05
N PRO A 74 -7.69 3.59 -12.05
CA PRO A 74 -8.48 3.01 -13.14
C PRO A 74 -8.71 3.98 -14.32
N GLY A 75 -8.65 5.30 -14.10
CA GLY A 75 -8.98 6.26 -15.16
C GLY A 75 -7.84 6.56 -16.16
N ASP A 76 -8.19 7.13 -17.32
CA ASP A 76 -7.28 7.42 -18.43
C ASP A 76 -6.07 8.29 -18.00
N PRO A 77 -4.83 7.76 -18.05
CA PRO A 77 -3.62 8.49 -17.70
C PRO A 77 -3.40 9.75 -18.56
N ASN A 78 -3.87 9.75 -19.82
CA ASN A 78 -3.62 10.83 -20.78
C ASN A 78 -4.37 12.12 -20.44
N GLN A 79 -5.41 12.04 -19.61
CA GLN A 79 -6.19 13.21 -19.16
C GLN A 79 -5.56 13.87 -17.92
N ARG A 80 -4.46 13.33 -17.40
CA ARG A 80 -3.85 13.78 -16.15
C ARG A 80 -2.50 14.45 -16.36
N LYS A 81 -2.11 15.28 -15.40
CA LYS A 81 -0.77 15.89 -15.36
C LYS A 81 0.30 14.80 -15.47
N THR A 82 1.39 15.08 -16.19
CA THR A 82 2.50 14.15 -16.48
C THR A 82 3.03 13.44 -15.23
N PHE A 83 3.07 14.12 -14.07
CA PHE A 83 3.47 13.51 -12.80
C PHE A 83 2.60 12.31 -12.42
N VAL A 84 1.28 12.47 -12.50
CA VAL A 84 0.29 11.46 -12.13
C VAL A 84 0.30 10.35 -13.17
N CYS A 85 0.19 10.71 -14.45
CA CYS A 85 0.22 9.78 -15.58
C CYS A 85 1.43 8.83 -15.52
N ASN A 86 2.65 9.37 -15.38
CA ASN A 86 3.86 8.53 -15.35
C ASN A 86 3.91 7.56 -14.17
N ARG A 87 3.24 7.87 -13.05
CA ARG A 87 3.24 7.04 -11.83
C ARG A 87 2.12 6.01 -11.86
N THR A 88 0.93 6.39 -12.31
CA THR A 88 -0.18 5.45 -12.51
C THR A 88 0.18 4.41 -13.57
N THR A 89 0.83 4.80 -14.67
CA THR A 89 1.33 3.83 -15.67
C THR A 89 2.32 2.84 -15.06
N LYS A 90 3.25 3.29 -14.21
CA LYS A 90 4.18 2.38 -13.52
C LYS A 90 3.48 1.42 -12.56
N ILE A 91 2.45 1.88 -11.87
CA ILE A 91 1.61 1.05 -10.99
C ILE A 91 0.88 -0.02 -11.81
N LEU A 92 0.22 0.38 -12.89
CA LEU A 92 -0.55 -0.51 -13.77
C LEU A 92 0.32 -1.46 -14.60
N ASN A 93 1.61 -1.16 -14.81
CA ASN A 93 2.53 -2.10 -15.44
C ASN A 93 2.80 -3.36 -14.60
N TYR A 94 2.46 -3.36 -13.31
CA TYR A 94 2.68 -4.50 -12.42
C TYR A 94 1.43 -4.97 -11.69
N THR A 95 0.35 -4.18 -11.70
CA THR A 95 -0.90 -4.45 -10.98
C THR A 95 -2.08 -4.23 -11.92
N THR A 96 -3.24 -4.79 -11.59
CA THR A 96 -4.48 -4.51 -12.32
C THR A 96 -5.39 -3.61 -11.51
N PRO A 97 -6.25 -2.76 -12.13
CA PRO A 97 -7.18 -1.91 -11.39
C PRO A 97 -8.08 -2.67 -10.42
N LEU A 98 -8.45 -3.91 -10.75
CA LEU A 98 -9.34 -4.76 -9.94
C LEU A 98 -8.71 -5.20 -8.60
N GLN A 99 -7.39 -5.12 -8.46
CA GLN A 99 -6.72 -5.45 -7.21
C GLN A 99 -6.81 -4.33 -6.17
N TRP A 100 -7.18 -3.12 -6.60
CA TRP A 100 -7.17 -1.94 -5.76
C TRP A 100 -8.50 -1.74 -5.04
N GLN A 101 -8.43 -1.60 -3.72
CA GLN A 101 -9.58 -1.41 -2.83
C GLN A 101 -9.34 -0.21 -1.91
N HIS A 102 -10.44 0.37 -1.43
CA HIS A 102 -10.39 1.43 -0.44
C HIS A 102 -10.40 0.83 0.96
N CYS A 103 -9.40 1.20 1.78
CA CYS A 103 -9.44 0.98 3.22
C CYS A 103 -9.70 2.32 3.92
N SER A 104 -10.44 2.34 5.03
CA SER A 104 -10.56 3.59 5.78
C SER A 104 -9.21 3.97 6.39
N GLY A 105 -8.90 5.27 6.50
CA GLY A 105 -7.66 5.70 7.16
C GLY A 105 -7.50 5.17 8.60
N SER A 106 -8.62 4.91 9.29
CA SER A 106 -8.62 4.26 10.61
C SER A 106 -8.18 2.79 10.60
N GLN A 107 -8.24 2.12 9.44
CA GLN A 107 -7.81 0.74 9.22
C GLN A 107 -6.47 0.65 8.47
N ASN A 108 -6.00 1.76 7.90
CA ASN A 108 -4.73 1.86 7.21
C ASN A 108 -3.57 1.95 8.22
N GLN A 109 -2.99 0.80 8.60
CA GLN A 109 -1.90 0.83 9.58
C GLN A 109 -0.69 1.64 9.09
N ALA A 110 -0.51 1.80 7.77
CA ALA A 110 0.59 2.59 7.22
C ALA A 110 0.56 4.06 7.70
N ASP A 111 -0.61 4.59 8.07
CA ASP A 111 -0.75 5.94 8.59
C ASP A 111 -0.24 6.08 10.02
N CYS A 112 -0.33 5.04 10.84
CA CYS A 112 0.19 5.08 12.21
C CYS A 112 1.69 5.41 12.22
N ILE A 113 2.46 4.88 11.27
CA ILE A 113 3.89 5.22 11.14
C ILE A 113 4.11 6.58 10.48
N SER A 114 3.27 6.98 9.52
CA SER A 114 3.43 8.29 8.88
C SER A 114 3.17 9.46 9.86
N GLN A 115 2.37 9.22 10.90
CA GLN A 115 2.00 10.19 11.93
C GLN A 115 2.92 10.24 13.17
N SER A 116 4.08 9.57 13.15
CA SER A 116 5.06 9.58 14.25
C SER A 116 4.54 8.98 15.57
N ILE A 117 3.97 7.78 15.52
CA ILE A 117 3.64 6.99 16.72
C ILE A 117 4.88 6.66 17.56
N SER A 118 4.73 6.65 18.90
CA SER A 118 5.84 6.27 19.79
C SER A 118 6.17 4.78 19.67
N PRO A 119 7.42 4.35 19.95
CA PRO A 119 7.78 2.93 19.93
C PRO A 119 6.94 2.06 20.89
N ILE A 120 6.52 2.64 22.02
CA ILE A 120 5.72 1.94 23.04
C ILE A 120 4.29 1.72 22.52
N ASP A 121 3.69 2.75 21.94
CA ASP A 121 2.34 2.66 21.37
C ASP A 121 2.32 1.77 20.13
N LEU A 122 3.38 1.78 19.33
CA LEU A 122 3.53 0.87 18.19
C LEU A 122 3.65 -0.59 18.64
N TYR A 123 4.36 -0.84 19.73
CA TYR A 123 4.51 -2.19 20.27
C TYR A 123 3.17 -2.76 20.75
N SER A 124 2.34 -1.94 21.40
CA SER A 124 1.02 -2.34 21.90
C SER A 124 -0.08 -2.40 20.82
N LEU A 125 0.19 -1.92 19.61
CA LEU A 125 -0.78 -1.87 18.52
C LEU A 125 -0.91 -3.24 17.83
N ASP A 126 -1.80 -4.10 18.31
CA ASP A 126 -1.95 -5.48 17.81
C ASP A 126 -2.20 -5.57 16.29
N ILE A 127 -3.04 -4.65 15.78
CA ILE A 127 -3.38 -4.54 14.35
C ILE A 127 -2.14 -4.28 13.47
N TRP A 128 -1.06 -3.74 14.02
CA TRP A 128 0.20 -3.52 13.30
C TRP A 128 0.92 -4.83 12.96
N TRP A 129 0.92 -5.77 13.89
CA TRP A 129 1.65 -7.03 13.76
C TRP A 129 0.83 -8.11 13.08
N ASN A 130 -0.46 -8.14 13.42
CA ASN A 130 -1.40 -9.17 12.97
C ASN A 130 -2.25 -8.74 11.77
N GLY A 131 -2.11 -7.50 11.28
CA GLY A 131 -2.95 -7.01 10.19
C GLY A 131 -4.42 -6.80 10.61
N PRO A 132 -5.30 -6.39 9.68
CA PRO A 132 -6.70 -6.19 10.00
C PRO A 132 -7.45 -7.52 10.07
N VAL A 133 -8.57 -7.51 10.80
CA VAL A 133 -9.47 -8.66 10.96
C VAL A 133 -10.38 -8.73 9.73
N TRP A 134 -9.88 -9.29 8.62
CA TRP A 134 -10.66 -9.48 7.38
C TRP A 134 -11.22 -10.90 7.24
#